data_AF-A0A967HMF0-F1
#
_entry.id   AF-A0A967HMF0-F1
#
_cell.length_a   1.000
_cell.length_b   1.000
_cell.length_c   1.000
_cell.angle_alpha   90.00
_cell.angle_beta   90.00
_cell.angle_gamma   90.00
#
_symmetry.space_group_name_H-M   'P 1'
#
loop_
_entity.id
_entity.type
_entity.pdbx_description
1 polymer ?
#
loop_
_entity_poly.entity_id
_entity_poly.type
_entity_poly.pdbx_seq_one_letter_code
_entity_poly.pdbx_strand_id
1 'polypeptide(L)'
;VGLGLMGGSLARDLAAAGWRVLGTDRDPATARRARADGVVAGPVDPGAVDLVVLAVPVRAAAGWLRSLAGSVAPTAVLTDVGSTKRGVM
;
A
#
# COMPACT_ATOMS: atom_id res chain seq x y z
N VAL A 1 0.38 -0.69 -0.20
CA VAL A 1 0.80 -2.08 -0.52
C VAL A 1 2.25 -2.05 -0.96
N GLY A 2 3.13 -2.80 -0.28
CA GLY A 2 4.58 -2.63 -0.38
C GLY A 2 5.06 -1.55 0.60
N LEU A 3 6.02 -1.92 1.46
CA LEU A 3 6.59 -1.09 2.53
C LEU A 3 8.13 -0.99 2.39
N GLY A 4 8.64 -1.20 1.18
CA GLY A 4 10.02 -0.90 0.80
C GLY A 4 10.31 0.61 0.79
N LEU A 5 11.31 1.06 0.03
CA LEU A 5 11.74 2.47 0.03
C LEU A 5 10.59 3.46 -0.21
N MET A 6 9.89 3.35 -1.35
CA MET A 6 8.84 4.32 -1.71
C MET A 6 7.60 4.19 -0.82
N GLY A 7 7.07 2.98 -0.67
CA GLY A 7 5.85 2.75 0.12
C GLY A 7 6.04 2.99 1.61
N GLY A 8 7.21 2.63 2.15
CA GLY A 8 7.57 2.88 3.54
C GLY A 8 7.84 4.36 3.82
N SER A 9 8.45 5.11 2.90
CA SER A 9 8.59 6.57 3.04
C SER A 9 7.22 7.24 3.09
N LEU A 10 6.36 6.96 2.11
CA LEU A 10 5.01 7.52 2.07
C LEU A 10 4.19 7.16 3.32
N ALA A 11 4.28 5.90 3.77
CA ALA A 11 3.58 5.46 4.98
C ALA A 11 4.04 6.23 6.22
N ARG A 12 5.36 6.48 6.37
CA ARG A 12 5.90 7.28 7.48
C ARG A 12 5.39 8.72 7.44
N ASP A 13 5.42 9.35 6.28
CA ASP A 13 5.00 10.74 6.13
C ASP A 13 3.50 10.90 6.39
N LEU A 14 2.68 9.95 5.90
CA LEU A 14 1.24 9.93 6.17
C LEU A 14 0.93 9.72 7.66
N ALA A 15 1.63 8.77 8.31
CA ALA A 15 1.46 8.53 9.75
C ALA A 15 1.89 9.75 10.57
N ALA A 16 3.02 10.38 10.22
CA ALA A 16 3.50 11.61 10.87
C ALA A 16 2.52 12.79 10.69
N ALA A 17 1.80 12.83 9.56
CA ALA A 17 0.73 13.78 9.30
C ALA A 17 -0.61 13.42 10.00
N GLY A 18 -0.65 12.36 10.81
CA GLY A 18 -1.82 11.96 11.60
C GLY A 18 -2.82 11.04 10.88
N TRP A 19 -2.49 10.55 9.68
CA TRP A 19 -3.35 9.62 8.96
C TRP A 19 -3.23 8.20 9.52
N ARG A 20 -4.35 7.48 9.55
CA ARG A 20 -4.34 6.05 9.84
C ARG A 20 -3.85 5.29 8.61
N VAL A 21 -2.65 4.69 8.71
CA VAL A 21 -2.06 3.93 7.60
C VAL A 21 -2.22 2.42 7.84
N LEU A 22 -2.75 1.71 6.85
CA LEU A 22 -2.75 0.24 6.80
C LEU A 22 -1.72 -0.23 5.77
N GLY A 23 -0.92 -1.24 6.13
CA GLY A 23 0.24 -1.63 5.33
C GLY A 23 0.49 -3.13 5.30
N THR A 24 0.98 -3.60 4.16
CA THR A 24 1.42 -4.98 3.96
C THR A 24 2.65 -4.99 3.07
N ASP A 25 3.53 -5.96 3.31
CA ASP A 25 4.69 -6.26 2.48
C ASP A 25 4.80 -7.77 2.29
N ARG A 26 5.46 -8.21 1.22
CA ARG A 26 5.74 -9.62 0.99
C ARG A 26 6.67 -10.17 2.06
N ASP A 27 7.61 -9.36 2.55
CA ASP A 27 8.46 -9.71 3.66
C ASP A 27 7.74 -9.44 5.01
N PRO A 28 7.42 -10.48 5.80
CA PRO A 28 6.77 -10.31 7.09
C PRO A 28 7.61 -9.52 8.09
N ALA A 29 8.94 -9.54 7.99
CA ALA A 29 9.80 -8.78 8.89
C ALA A 29 9.65 -7.27 8.66
N THR A 30 9.58 -6.85 7.39
CA THR A 30 9.30 -5.45 7.01
C THR A 30 7.95 -4.99 7.57
N ALA A 31 6.88 -5.78 7.41
CA ALA A 31 5.56 -5.41 7.93
C ALA A 31 5.52 -5.35 9.47
N ARG A 32 6.19 -6.29 10.16
CA ARG A 32 6.32 -6.25 11.63
C ARG A 32 7.06 -5.01 12.10
N ARG A 33 8.17 -4.65 11.44
CA ARG A 33 8.94 -3.46 11.79
C ARG A 33 8.12 -2.19 11.60
N ALA A 34 7.44 -2.04 10.47
CA ALA A 34 6.58 -0.88 10.24
C ALA A 34 5.47 -0.73 11.32
N ARG A 35 4.94 -1.84 11.84
CA ARG A 35 4.00 -1.81 12.97
C ARG A 35 4.67 -1.40 14.28
N ALA A 36 5.83 -1.99 14.59
CA ALA A 36 6.59 -1.66 15.79
C ALA A 36 7.02 -0.19 15.83
N ASP A 37 7.37 0.36 14.66
CA ASP A 37 7.75 1.76 14.48
C ASP A 37 6.53 2.71 14.47
N GLY A 38 5.30 2.21 14.65
CA GLY A 38 4.07 3.01 14.64
C GLY A 38 3.66 3.55 13.26
N VAL A 39 4.36 3.14 12.19
CA VAL A 39 4.15 3.62 10.82
C VAL A 39 2.86 3.08 10.22
N VAL A 40 2.48 1.84 10.57
CA VAL A 40 1.23 1.23 10.11
C VAL A 40 0.45 0.67 11.28
N ALA A 41 -0.86 0.93 11.31
CA ALA A 41 -1.76 0.48 12.36
C ALA A 41 -2.17 -0.99 12.23
N GLY A 42 -1.93 -1.62 11.07
CA GLY A 42 -2.41 -2.98 10.80
C GLY A 42 -2.15 -3.45 9.37
N PRO A 43 -2.55 -4.68 9.04
CA PRO A 43 -2.56 -5.18 7.66
C PRO A 43 -3.53 -4.36 6.80
N VAL A 44 -3.33 -4.40 5.48
CA VAL A 44 -4.26 -3.78 4.52
C VAL A 44 -5.63 -4.43 4.62
N ASP A 45 -6.65 -3.59 4.75
CA ASP A 45 -8.06 -3.92 4.60
C ASP A 45 -8.64 -3.04 3.49
N PRO A 46 -8.77 -3.54 2.25
CA PRO A 46 -9.17 -2.74 1.09
C PRO A 46 -10.54 -2.07 1.25
N GLY A 47 -11.45 -2.66 2.03
CA GLY A 47 -12.80 -2.13 2.23
C GLY A 47 -12.87 -0.99 3.25
N ALA A 48 -11.81 -0.79 4.03
CA ALA A 48 -11.74 0.18 5.12
C ALA A 48 -10.82 1.38 4.83
N VAL A 49 -10.46 1.59 3.56
CA VAL A 49 -9.54 2.66 3.14
C VAL A 49 -10.10 3.48 1.99
N ASP A 50 -9.87 4.78 2.04
CA ASP A 50 -10.24 5.72 0.97
C ASP A 50 -9.14 5.86 -0.10
N LEU A 51 -7.93 5.39 0.20
CA LEU A 51 -6.76 5.47 -0.68
C LEU A 51 -5.94 4.18 -0.61
N VAL A 52 -5.68 3.58 -1.77
CA VAL A 52 -4.75 2.46 -1.92
C VAL A 52 -3.59 2.88 -2.82
N VAL A 53 -2.38 2.79 -2.29
CA VAL A 53 -1.13 3.03 -3.05
C VAL A 53 -0.39 1.72 -3.30
N LEU A 54 -0.17 1.39 -4.56
CA LEU A 54 0.65 0.26 -4.99
C LEU A 54 2.13 0.68 -5.13
N ALA A 55 2.93 0.32 -4.13
CA ALA A 55 4.37 0.53 -4.08
C ALA A 55 5.12 -0.81 -4.21
N VAL A 56 4.75 -1.58 -5.23
CA VAL A 56 5.32 -2.89 -5.56
C VAL A 56 6.10 -2.82 -6.88
N PRO A 57 6.98 -3.80 -7.20
CA PRO A 57 7.59 -3.87 -8.52
C PRO A 57 6.52 -3.87 -9.62
N VAL A 58 6.76 -3.15 -10.72
CA VAL A 58 5.79 -2.96 -11.82
C VAL A 58 5.10 -4.26 -12.24
N ARG A 59 5.87 -5.33 -12.47
CA ARG A 59 5.37 -6.65 -12.87
C ARG A 59 4.37 -7.29 -11.90
N ALA A 60 4.35 -6.86 -10.64
CA ALA A 60 3.44 -7.36 -9.61
C ALA A 60 2.17 -6.50 -9.47
N ALA A 61 2.15 -5.28 -10.01
CA ALA A 61 1.05 -4.34 -9.82
C ALA A 61 -0.27 -4.87 -10.40
N ALA A 62 -0.25 -5.43 -11.62
CA ALA A 62 -1.44 -5.99 -12.25
C ALA A 62 -2.10 -7.12 -11.44
N GLY A 63 -1.29 -7.95 -10.77
CA GLY A 63 -1.79 -8.99 -9.87
C GLY A 63 -2.51 -8.39 -8.64
N TRP A 64 -1.95 -7.34 -8.08
CA TRP A 64 -2.58 -6.60 -6.97
C TRP A 64 -3.88 -5.92 -7.39
N LEU A 65 -3.90 -5.24 -8.53
CA LEU A 65 -5.12 -4.63 -9.08
C LEU A 65 -6.26 -5.64 -9.20
N ARG A 66 -5.97 -6.84 -9.74
CA ARG A 66 -6.95 -7.93 -9.82
C ARG A 66 -7.41 -8.41 -8.45
N SER A 67 -6.50 -8.55 -7.48
CA SER A 67 -6.87 -8.97 -6.12
C SER A 67 -7.72 -7.95 -5.35
N LEU A 68 -7.58 -6.66 -5.70
CA LEU A 68 -8.33 -5.57 -5.08
C LEU A 68 -9.70 -5.35 -5.74
N ALA A 69 -9.91 -5.90 -6.93
CA ALA A 69 -11.19 -5.79 -7.64
C ALA A 69 -12.34 -6.31 -6.77
N GLY A 70 -13.35 -5.46 -6.54
CA GLY A 70 -14.53 -5.78 -5.74
C GLY A 70 -14.33 -5.80 -4.22
N SER A 71 -13.10 -5.60 -3.71
CA SER A 71 -12.85 -5.49 -2.27
C SER A 71 -12.61 -4.05 -1.79
N VAL A 72 -12.26 -3.13 -2.71
CA VAL A 72 -12.12 -1.71 -2.41
C VAL A 72 -13.46 -1.00 -2.32
N ALA A 73 -13.56 0.00 -1.45
CA ALA A 73 -14.75 0.85 -1.39
C ALA A 73 -14.99 1.54 -2.76
N PRO A 74 -16.24 1.73 -3.22
CA PRO A 74 -16.53 2.35 -4.51
C PRO A 74 -15.98 3.78 -4.66
N THR A 75 -15.75 4.47 -3.55
CA THR A 75 -15.18 5.82 -3.48
C THR A 75 -13.67 5.84 -3.30
N ALA A 76 -13.04 4.68 -3.10
CA ALA A 76 -11.61 4.62 -2.84
C ALA A 76 -10.80 4.97 -4.10
N VAL A 77 -9.77 5.80 -3.91
CA VAL A 77 -8.79 6.12 -4.96
C VAL A 77 -7.71 5.04 -4.97
N LEU A 78 -7.37 4.55 -6.16
CA LEU A 78 -6.31 3.58 -6.39
C LEU A 78 -5.21 4.22 -7.25
N THR A 79 -3.96 4.14 -6.80
CA THR A 79 -2.81 4.71 -7.52
C THR A 79 -1.55 3.87 -7.33
N ASP A 80 -0.52 4.12 -8.14
CA ASP A 80 0.76 3.40 -8.13
C ASP A 80 1.95 4.35 -8.19
N VAL A 81 3.09 3.91 -7.65
CA VAL A 81 4.38 4.63 -7.71
C VAL A 81 5.42 3.93 -8.60
N GLY A 82 4.97 3.05 -9.48
CA GLY A 82 5.78 2.35 -10.46
C GLY A 82 6.39 3.33 -11.49
N SER A 83 7.63 3.06 -11.88
CA SER A 83 8.40 3.90 -12.81
C SER A 83 7.91 3.82 -14.26
N THR A 84 7.11 2.82 -14.62
CA THR A 84 6.48 2.69 -15.94
C THR A 84 4.99 2.43 -15.79
N LYS A 85 4.16 2.98 -16.68
CA LYS A 85 2.69 2.88 -16.61
C LYS A 85 2.12 1.75 -17.48
N ARG A 86 2.71 1.52 -18.66
CA ARG A 86 2.31 0.42 -19.57
C ARG A 86 2.46 -0.97 -18.96
N GLY A 87 3.34 -1.15 -17.97
CA GLY A 87 3.49 -2.43 -17.27
C GLY A 87 2.60 -2.57 -16.03
N VAL A 88 1.85 -1.53 -15.68
CA VAL A 88 0.89 -1.51 -14.57
C VAL A 88 -0.54 -1.72 -15.08
N MET A 89 -0.87 -1.09 -16.22
CA MET A 89 -2.11 -1.29 -16.99
C MET A 89 -2.11 -2.64 -17.69
#